data_AF-A0A0C3C5D9-F1
#
_entry.id   AF-A0A0C3C5D9-F1
#
_cell.length_a   1.000
_cell.length_b   1.000
_cell.length_c   1.000
_cell.angle_alpha   90.00
_cell.angle_beta   90.00
_cell.angle_gamma   90.00
#
_symmetry.space_group_name_H-M   'P 1'
#
loop_
_entity.id
_entity.type
_entity.pdbx_description
1 polymer ?
#
loop_
_entity_poly.entity_id
_entity_poly.type
_entity_poly.pdbx_seq_one_letter_code
_entity_poly.pdbx_strand_id
1 'polypeptide(L)'
;MDDYTNFARYQDIFGQLRLLKSYTHFLICFPISEGTTQESVIHALKSACLDVTTTFPWLSGKVISEGSGPSSSGLFKVAHCAIWEPPNTILRVKDCSNLCHSFEEIMSSKGPIKFFDPAILAPCVAFPQSYQETDDDPACVLALQANFVKGGLLLDIAAQHNIMPGGGILQFLALLAKVMRGESITSFEIEQGNRDRRNMIKLLGPGESSIDLSRYHRPSLLGIPIPAVPAPNGKWCTFRFTPEKMIALKALASDSSNFVNGITFISSNDTLTAFVWKRITAIRLRRLADNQAMSKFVRAVDVRSTMGIPIEYMGHMVYNTYSTLSLETVDQAPLATLASVMRKNLLEDVNEHAVRSFVTLLDRTPDKTTIMYGGDMNPDTDVAFTSIAQSDIYNVSFGILGKPALLRRPNFIPRTTTAIMFPKTLDGNTDFLVCLSEEDLEQLKADPEWSFYTELIDKD
;
A
#
# COMPACT_ATOMS: atom_id res chain seq x y z
N MET A 1 -33.80 -1.91 6.73
CA MET A 1 -32.72 -2.29 5.80
C MET A 1 -31.90 -1.03 5.57
N ASP A 2 -30.62 -1.05 5.85
CA ASP A 2 -29.79 0.16 5.75
C ASP A 2 -29.65 0.59 4.30
N ASP A 3 -29.84 1.88 4.03
CA ASP A 3 -29.70 2.44 2.69
C ASP A 3 -28.22 2.62 2.30
N TYR A 4 -27.57 1.56 1.84
CA TYR A 4 -26.18 1.58 1.41
C TYR A 4 -25.90 2.46 0.17
N THR A 5 -26.95 3.00 -0.47
CA THR A 5 -26.83 3.92 -1.61
C THR A 5 -26.64 5.37 -1.18
N ASN A 6 -26.92 5.72 0.08
CA ASN A 6 -26.60 7.05 0.60
C ASN A 6 -25.08 7.18 0.86
N PHE A 7 -24.35 7.70 -0.14
CA PHE A 7 -22.89 7.78 -0.10
C PHE A 7 -22.31 8.74 0.96
N ALA A 8 -23.12 9.59 1.58
CA ALA A 8 -22.66 10.45 2.68
C ALA A 8 -22.13 9.64 3.88
N ARG A 9 -22.54 8.36 4.02
CA ARG A 9 -22.03 7.45 5.06
C ARG A 9 -20.56 7.06 4.86
N TYR A 10 -20.01 7.19 3.65
CA TYR A 10 -18.62 6.81 3.37
C TYR A 10 -17.64 7.99 3.47
N GLN A 11 -18.09 9.12 4.02
CA GLN A 11 -17.20 10.21 4.41
C GLN A 11 -16.42 9.80 5.67
N ASP A 12 -15.11 9.66 5.55
CA ASP A 12 -14.20 9.40 6.67
C ASP A 12 -13.29 10.60 6.95
N ILE A 13 -12.70 10.64 8.16
CA ILE A 13 -11.73 11.66 8.56
C ILE A 13 -10.30 11.19 8.24
N PHE A 14 -10.04 9.89 8.41
CA PHE A 14 -8.73 9.26 8.26
C PHE A 14 -8.11 9.47 6.88
N GLY A 15 -8.92 9.33 5.83
CA GLY A 15 -8.52 9.44 4.45
C GLY A 15 -8.46 10.87 3.93
N GLN A 16 -8.46 11.92 4.75
CA GLN A 16 -8.62 13.30 4.27
C GLN A 16 -7.30 14.04 3.94
N LEU A 17 -6.18 13.33 3.87
CA LEU A 17 -4.89 13.92 3.49
C LEU A 17 -4.81 14.18 1.98
N ARG A 18 -4.54 15.43 1.58
CA ARG A 18 -4.48 15.83 0.16
C ARG A 18 -3.46 15.05 -0.67
N LEU A 19 -2.33 14.65 -0.07
CA LEU A 19 -1.30 13.88 -0.78
C LEU A 19 -1.78 12.48 -1.20
N LEU A 20 -2.79 11.94 -0.52
CA LEU A 20 -3.37 10.65 -0.89
C LEU A 20 -4.35 10.76 -2.06
N LYS A 21 -4.53 11.96 -2.66
CA LYS A 21 -5.30 12.15 -3.90
C LYS A 21 -4.58 11.50 -5.08
N SER A 22 -4.66 10.18 -5.14
CA SER A 22 -3.99 9.27 -6.07
C SER A 22 -4.60 7.87 -5.92
N TYR A 23 -3.99 6.85 -6.53
CA TYR A 23 -4.41 5.45 -6.43
C TYR A 23 -3.31 4.55 -5.86
N THR A 24 -3.75 3.53 -5.13
CA THR A 24 -2.95 2.36 -4.76
C THR A 24 -3.24 1.25 -5.76
N HIS A 25 -2.18 0.56 -6.24
CA HIS A 25 -2.29 -0.49 -7.25
C HIS A 25 -1.75 -1.84 -6.75
N PHE A 26 -2.45 -2.92 -7.08
CA PHE A 26 -1.96 -4.29 -7.05
C PHE A 26 -2.12 -4.92 -8.43
N LEU A 27 -1.04 -5.48 -8.96
CA LEU A 27 -1.03 -6.25 -10.20
C LEU A 27 -0.92 -7.74 -9.87
N ILE A 28 -1.98 -8.50 -10.13
CA ILE A 28 -2.06 -9.92 -9.84
C ILE A 28 -1.97 -10.71 -11.14
N CYS A 29 -1.02 -11.64 -11.22
CA CYS A 29 -0.78 -12.43 -12.42
C CYS A 29 -1.37 -13.83 -12.26
N PHE A 30 -2.20 -14.25 -13.22
CA PHE A 30 -2.83 -15.56 -13.27
C PHE A 30 -2.43 -16.31 -14.55
N PRO A 31 -2.10 -17.61 -14.46
CA PRO A 31 -2.04 -18.44 -15.65
C PRO A 31 -3.46 -18.60 -16.22
N ILE A 32 -3.60 -18.66 -17.53
CA ILE A 32 -4.86 -19.09 -18.16
C ILE A 32 -4.69 -20.56 -18.55
N SER A 33 -5.44 -21.44 -17.89
CA SER A 33 -5.36 -22.89 -18.14
C SER A 33 -5.85 -23.25 -19.55
N GLU A 34 -5.28 -24.32 -20.11
CA GLU A 34 -5.73 -24.89 -21.37
C GLU A 34 -7.23 -25.24 -21.32
N GLY A 35 -7.99 -24.82 -22.34
CA GLY A 35 -9.45 -24.95 -22.37
C GLY A 35 -10.24 -23.81 -21.72
N THR A 36 -9.59 -22.88 -21.01
CA THR A 36 -10.24 -21.65 -20.52
C THR A 36 -10.18 -20.57 -21.61
N THR A 37 -11.33 -20.09 -22.07
CA THR A 37 -11.39 -19.04 -23.10
C THR A 37 -11.28 -17.65 -22.47
N GLN A 38 -10.77 -16.69 -23.25
CA GLN A 38 -10.72 -15.29 -22.82
C GLN A 38 -12.13 -14.75 -22.52
N GLU A 39 -13.13 -15.14 -23.29
CA GLU A 39 -14.52 -14.73 -23.11
C GLU A 39 -15.11 -15.23 -21.79
N SER A 40 -14.79 -16.46 -21.37
CA SER A 40 -15.30 -17.00 -20.11
C SER A 40 -14.65 -16.29 -18.91
N VAL A 41 -13.37 -15.93 -19.01
CA VAL A 41 -12.67 -15.12 -18.00
C VAL A 41 -13.28 -13.72 -17.88
N ILE A 42 -13.50 -13.04 -19.02
CA ILE A 42 -14.12 -11.72 -19.05
C ILE A 42 -15.52 -11.78 -18.42
N HIS A 43 -16.31 -12.78 -18.79
CA HIS A 43 -17.66 -12.96 -18.24
C HIS A 43 -17.63 -13.18 -16.72
N ALA A 44 -16.78 -14.09 -16.23
CA ALA A 44 -16.65 -14.37 -14.81
C ALA A 44 -16.21 -13.14 -14.00
N LEU A 45 -15.19 -12.41 -14.47
CA LEU A 45 -14.74 -11.18 -13.82
C LEU A 45 -15.81 -10.10 -13.83
N LYS A 46 -16.50 -9.90 -14.97
CA LYS A 46 -17.55 -8.89 -15.10
C LYS A 46 -18.72 -9.20 -14.18
N SER A 47 -19.18 -10.44 -14.14
CA SER A 47 -20.25 -10.89 -13.24
C SER A 47 -19.87 -10.66 -11.79
N ALA A 48 -18.68 -11.12 -11.37
CA ALA A 48 -18.24 -10.97 -9.99
C ALA A 48 -18.06 -9.50 -9.59
N CYS A 49 -17.55 -8.65 -10.49
CA CYS A 49 -17.48 -7.21 -10.25
C CYS A 49 -18.87 -6.60 -10.04
N LEU A 50 -19.85 -6.97 -10.88
CA LEU A 50 -21.23 -6.49 -10.77
C LEU A 50 -21.90 -6.94 -9.47
N ASP A 51 -21.71 -8.19 -9.07
CA ASP A 51 -22.27 -8.73 -7.82
C ASP A 51 -21.69 -8.01 -6.59
N VAL A 52 -20.37 -7.80 -6.57
CA VAL A 52 -19.69 -7.07 -5.49
C VAL A 52 -20.11 -5.60 -5.48
N THR A 53 -20.13 -4.89 -6.63
CA THR A 53 -20.53 -3.47 -6.65
C THR A 53 -22.03 -3.27 -6.39
N THR A 54 -22.89 -4.22 -6.73
CA THR A 54 -24.31 -4.20 -6.33
C THR A 54 -24.45 -4.33 -4.80
N THR A 55 -23.59 -5.13 -4.18
CA THR A 55 -23.56 -5.32 -2.72
C THR A 55 -22.92 -4.15 -1.97
N PHE A 56 -21.94 -3.49 -2.58
CA PHE A 56 -21.21 -2.34 -2.04
C PHE A 56 -21.24 -1.17 -3.06
N PRO A 57 -22.37 -0.45 -3.20
CA PRO A 57 -22.59 0.51 -4.29
C PRO A 57 -21.53 1.61 -4.41
N TRP A 58 -20.94 2.02 -3.28
CA TRP A 58 -19.90 3.05 -3.22
C TRP A 58 -18.60 2.69 -3.97
N LEU A 59 -18.34 1.40 -4.22
CA LEU A 59 -17.19 0.96 -5.02
C LEU A 59 -17.27 1.41 -6.48
N SER A 60 -18.49 1.62 -6.99
CA SER A 60 -18.76 2.14 -8.34
C SER A 60 -18.87 3.67 -8.41
N GLY A 61 -18.71 4.36 -7.27
CA GLY A 61 -18.77 5.81 -7.20
C GLY A 61 -17.54 6.50 -7.77
N LYS A 62 -17.63 7.83 -7.87
CA LYS A 62 -16.49 8.73 -8.13
C LYS A 62 -16.08 9.48 -6.86
N VAL A 63 -14.81 9.82 -6.76
CA VAL A 63 -14.26 10.67 -5.70
C VAL A 63 -14.29 12.12 -6.16
N ILE A 64 -14.86 12.99 -5.33
CA ILE A 64 -14.90 14.44 -5.55
C ILE A 64 -14.20 15.16 -4.39
N SER A 65 -13.64 16.34 -4.67
CA SER A 65 -13.10 17.24 -3.64
C SER A 65 -13.96 18.49 -3.54
N GLU A 66 -14.57 18.71 -2.38
CA GLU A 66 -15.43 19.87 -2.11
C GLU A 66 -14.82 20.81 -1.07
N GLY A 67 -15.06 22.12 -1.21
CA GLY A 67 -14.68 23.12 -0.20
C GLY A 67 -13.17 23.35 -0.07
N SER A 68 -12.38 23.04 -1.10
CA SER A 68 -10.98 23.46 -1.18
C SER A 68 -10.88 24.95 -1.51
N GLY A 69 -9.91 25.64 -0.91
CA GLY A 69 -9.75 27.08 -1.08
C GLY A 69 -8.54 27.64 -0.34
N PRO A 70 -8.41 28.98 -0.22
CA PRO A 70 -7.23 29.62 0.37
C PRO A 70 -6.93 29.24 1.83
N SER A 71 -7.92 28.73 2.57
CA SER A 71 -7.80 28.39 4.00
C SER A 71 -8.19 26.95 4.33
N SER A 72 -8.46 26.11 3.32
CA SER A 72 -8.99 24.76 3.50
C SER A 72 -8.48 23.84 2.41
N SER A 73 -8.03 22.64 2.80
CA SER A 73 -7.65 21.60 1.84
C SER A 73 -8.86 20.90 1.20
N GLY A 74 -10.08 21.22 1.65
CA GLY A 74 -11.32 20.59 1.22
C GLY A 74 -11.56 19.22 1.87
N LEU A 75 -12.59 18.54 1.37
CA LEU A 75 -13.02 17.21 1.80
C LEU A 75 -13.16 16.30 0.59
N PHE A 76 -12.56 15.12 0.66
CA PHE A 76 -12.76 14.04 -0.31
C PHE A 76 -14.00 13.23 0.08
N LYS A 77 -14.91 13.07 -0.88
CA LYS A 77 -16.18 12.36 -0.71
C LYS A 77 -16.43 11.42 -1.88
N VAL A 78 -17.26 10.41 -1.65
CA VAL A 78 -17.79 9.54 -2.71
C VAL A 78 -19.10 10.14 -3.23
N ALA A 79 -19.23 10.23 -4.54
CA ALA A 79 -20.43 10.67 -5.25
C ALA A 79 -20.83 9.63 -6.30
N HIS A 80 -22.09 9.67 -6.72
CA HIS A 80 -22.63 8.80 -7.76
C HIS A 80 -21.92 8.98 -9.10
N CYS A 81 -21.80 7.89 -9.86
CA CYS A 81 -21.18 7.89 -11.17
C CYS A 81 -21.86 6.86 -12.10
N ALA A 82 -22.77 7.35 -12.95
CA ALA A 82 -23.52 6.52 -13.89
C ALA A 82 -22.63 5.71 -14.87
N ILE A 83 -21.36 6.11 -15.07
CA ILE A 83 -20.41 5.43 -15.96
C ILE A 83 -20.09 4.01 -15.45
N TRP A 84 -20.04 3.81 -14.12
CA TRP A 84 -19.63 2.53 -13.53
C TRP A 84 -20.68 1.87 -12.64
N GLU A 85 -21.78 2.56 -12.35
CA GLU A 85 -22.91 1.99 -11.62
C GLU A 85 -23.55 0.82 -12.40
N PRO A 86 -23.97 -0.26 -11.72
CA PRO A 86 -24.69 -1.36 -12.37
C PRO A 86 -25.86 -0.85 -13.23
N PRO A 87 -26.06 -1.35 -14.46
CA PRO A 87 -25.45 -2.55 -15.06
C PRO A 87 -24.07 -2.33 -15.72
N ASN A 88 -23.49 -1.12 -15.62
CA ASN A 88 -22.11 -0.86 -16.04
C ASN A 88 -21.12 -1.46 -15.03
N THR A 89 -19.84 -1.49 -15.39
CA THR A 89 -18.83 -2.20 -14.59
C THR A 89 -17.55 -1.37 -14.43
N ILE A 90 -16.89 -1.55 -13.29
CA ILE A 90 -15.55 -1.04 -12.99
C ILE A 90 -14.43 -1.83 -13.70
N LEU A 91 -14.77 -2.94 -14.38
CA LEU A 91 -13.84 -3.78 -15.12
C LEU A 91 -13.58 -3.23 -16.54
N ARG A 92 -12.30 -3.01 -16.84
CA ARG A 92 -11.78 -2.76 -18.18
C ARG A 92 -11.07 -4.01 -18.69
N VAL A 93 -11.09 -4.22 -20.01
CA VAL A 93 -10.43 -5.36 -20.66
C VAL A 93 -9.50 -4.83 -21.73
N LYS A 94 -8.29 -5.36 -21.78
CA LYS A 94 -7.28 -5.00 -22.77
C LYS A 94 -6.56 -6.24 -23.28
N ASP A 95 -6.39 -6.33 -24.59
CA ASP A 95 -5.46 -7.29 -25.20
C ASP A 95 -4.06 -6.70 -25.18
N CYS A 96 -3.16 -7.37 -24.46
CA CYS A 96 -1.76 -7.02 -24.29
C CYS A 96 -0.83 -8.09 -24.87
N SER A 97 -1.34 -9.03 -25.67
CA SER A 97 -0.59 -10.17 -26.22
C SER A 97 0.62 -9.76 -27.05
N ASN A 98 0.59 -8.56 -27.64
CA ASN A 98 1.69 -7.97 -28.42
C ASN A 98 2.30 -6.71 -27.76
N LEU A 99 1.85 -6.35 -26.57
CA LEU A 99 2.28 -5.14 -25.85
C LEU A 99 3.13 -5.47 -24.62
N CYS A 100 2.98 -6.68 -24.08
CA CYS A 100 3.67 -7.12 -22.87
C CYS A 100 4.38 -8.46 -23.10
N HIS A 101 5.29 -8.78 -22.18
CA HIS A 101 5.88 -10.10 -22.09
C HIS A 101 4.81 -11.17 -21.90
N SER A 102 5.07 -12.37 -22.43
CA SER A 102 4.24 -13.54 -22.18
C SER A 102 4.25 -13.92 -20.70
N PHE A 103 3.21 -14.65 -20.28
CA PHE A 103 3.11 -15.11 -18.90
C PHE A 103 4.31 -16.00 -18.51
N GLU A 104 4.77 -16.86 -19.42
CA GLU A 104 5.94 -17.72 -19.21
C GLU A 104 7.23 -16.91 -19.02
N GLU A 105 7.46 -15.87 -19.82
CA GLU A 105 8.61 -14.97 -19.67
C GLU A 105 8.58 -14.21 -18.34
N ILE A 106 7.39 -13.74 -17.92
CA ILE A 106 7.20 -13.08 -16.63
C ILE A 106 7.58 -14.04 -15.49
N MET A 107 7.06 -15.27 -15.51
CA MET A 107 7.30 -16.23 -14.44
C MET A 107 8.74 -16.74 -14.41
N SER A 108 9.34 -17.05 -15.56
CA SER A 108 10.75 -17.50 -15.66
C SER A 108 11.73 -16.41 -15.20
N SER A 109 11.40 -15.14 -15.42
CA SER A 109 12.17 -13.98 -14.93
C SER A 109 11.81 -13.57 -13.49
N LYS A 110 10.89 -14.28 -12.83
CA LYS A 110 10.37 -13.97 -11.47
C LYS A 110 9.69 -12.59 -11.37
N GLY A 111 9.21 -12.07 -12.49
CA GLY A 111 8.46 -10.81 -12.61
C GLY A 111 9.23 -9.57 -12.18
N PRO A 112 10.27 -9.17 -12.94
CA PRO A 112 10.97 -7.91 -12.72
C PRO A 112 10.01 -6.73 -12.95
N ILE A 113 10.13 -5.67 -12.16
CA ILE A 113 9.21 -4.53 -12.20
C ILE A 113 9.22 -3.85 -13.59
N LYS A 114 10.35 -3.90 -14.30
CA LYS A 114 10.49 -3.35 -15.65
C LYS A 114 9.55 -3.97 -16.69
N PHE A 115 9.01 -5.17 -16.43
CA PHE A 115 8.02 -5.80 -17.31
C PHE A 115 6.63 -5.19 -17.20
N PHE A 116 6.36 -4.41 -16.15
CA PHE A 116 5.02 -3.93 -15.83
C PHE A 116 4.89 -2.44 -16.11
N ASP A 117 4.85 -2.07 -17.39
CA ASP A 117 4.64 -0.69 -17.82
C ASP A 117 3.23 -0.20 -17.40
N PRO A 118 3.12 0.78 -16.49
CA PRO A 118 1.84 1.30 -16.06
C PRO A 118 1.03 1.96 -17.18
N ALA A 119 1.67 2.55 -18.21
CA ALA A 119 0.96 3.17 -19.33
C ALA A 119 0.16 2.13 -20.15
N ILE A 120 0.58 0.86 -20.07
CA ILE A 120 -0.11 -0.25 -20.72
C ILE A 120 -1.10 -0.92 -19.76
N LEU A 121 -0.65 -1.23 -18.55
CA LEU A 121 -1.33 -2.16 -17.64
C LEU A 121 -2.31 -1.52 -16.66
N ALA A 122 -2.14 -0.23 -16.36
CA ALA A 122 -2.91 0.42 -15.31
C ALA A 122 -4.05 1.28 -15.87
N PRO A 123 -5.22 1.33 -15.19
CA PRO A 123 -6.34 2.16 -15.60
C PRO A 123 -6.21 3.62 -15.15
N CYS A 124 -5.32 3.91 -14.20
CA CYS A 124 -5.17 5.20 -13.51
C CYS A 124 -3.70 5.45 -13.11
N VAL A 125 -3.39 6.70 -12.74
CA VAL A 125 -2.11 7.08 -12.12
C VAL A 125 -1.97 6.49 -10.72
N ALA A 126 -0.74 6.35 -10.20
CA ALA A 126 -0.50 5.83 -8.85
C ALA A 126 0.27 6.79 -7.95
N PHE A 127 0.15 6.58 -6.64
CA PHE A 127 0.84 7.40 -5.65
C PHE A 127 2.36 7.36 -5.89
N PRO A 128 3.06 8.52 -5.88
CA PRO A 128 2.61 9.85 -5.43
C PRO A 128 2.01 10.77 -6.52
N GLN A 129 1.80 10.27 -7.74
CA GLN A 129 1.25 11.06 -8.82
C GLN A 129 -0.23 11.39 -8.57
N SER A 130 -0.60 12.66 -8.58
CA SER A 130 -2.01 13.06 -8.44
C SER A 130 -2.74 13.08 -9.78
N TYR A 131 -4.06 13.22 -9.75
CA TYR A 131 -4.93 13.31 -10.93
C TYR A 131 -5.75 14.59 -10.93
N GLN A 132 -6.31 14.92 -12.09
CA GLN A 132 -7.29 15.97 -12.28
C GLN A 132 -8.58 15.32 -12.79
N GLU A 133 -9.57 15.23 -11.92
CA GLU A 133 -10.91 14.75 -12.25
C GLU A 133 -11.67 15.79 -13.06
N THR A 134 -12.32 15.34 -14.12
CA THR A 134 -13.28 16.13 -14.90
C THR A 134 -14.60 15.36 -14.99
N ASP A 135 -15.64 15.95 -15.57
CA ASP A 135 -16.89 15.21 -15.80
C ASP A 135 -16.72 14.09 -16.84
N ASP A 136 -15.82 14.27 -17.81
CA ASP A 136 -15.48 13.27 -18.84
C ASP A 136 -14.45 12.23 -18.38
N ASP A 137 -13.61 12.59 -17.41
CA ASP A 137 -12.63 11.70 -16.77
C ASP A 137 -12.77 11.76 -15.24
N PRO A 138 -13.85 11.18 -14.68
CA PRO A 138 -14.05 11.18 -13.25
C PRO A 138 -13.02 10.30 -12.53
N ALA A 139 -12.73 10.62 -11.27
CA ALA A 139 -11.89 9.77 -10.44
C ALA A 139 -12.70 8.61 -9.85
N CYS A 140 -12.54 7.39 -10.35
CA CYS A 140 -13.20 6.22 -9.78
C CYS A 140 -12.77 5.94 -8.33
N VAL A 141 -13.65 5.36 -7.52
CA VAL A 141 -13.25 4.77 -6.23
C VAL A 141 -12.38 3.54 -6.44
N LEU A 142 -12.77 2.68 -7.38
CA LEU A 142 -12.11 1.42 -7.71
C LEU A 142 -12.18 1.17 -9.21
N ALA A 143 -11.09 0.72 -9.81
CA ALA A 143 -11.02 0.26 -11.19
C ALA A 143 -10.23 -1.04 -11.29
N LEU A 144 -10.66 -1.93 -12.17
CA LEU A 144 -9.93 -3.13 -12.53
C LEU A 144 -9.57 -3.09 -14.02
N GLN A 145 -8.39 -3.56 -14.38
CA GLN A 145 -8.01 -3.78 -15.77
C GLN A 145 -7.49 -5.20 -15.97
N ALA A 146 -8.25 -6.01 -16.71
CA ALA A 146 -7.86 -7.33 -17.15
C ALA A 146 -6.99 -7.21 -18.42
N ASN A 147 -5.68 -7.37 -18.25
CA ASN A 147 -4.69 -7.31 -19.33
C ASN A 147 -4.34 -8.73 -19.80
N PHE A 148 -4.89 -9.17 -20.92
CA PHE A 148 -4.62 -10.50 -21.47
C PHE A 148 -3.25 -10.52 -22.14
N VAL A 149 -2.35 -11.39 -21.69
CA VAL A 149 -1.03 -11.62 -22.29
C VAL A 149 -0.98 -13.03 -22.85
N LYS A 150 0.05 -13.34 -23.66
CA LYS A 150 0.25 -14.71 -24.16
C LYS A 150 0.36 -15.68 -22.99
N GLY A 151 -0.60 -16.60 -22.86
CA GLY A 151 -0.63 -17.64 -21.83
C GLY A 151 -1.11 -17.21 -20.44
N GLY A 152 -1.63 -15.98 -20.27
CA GLY A 152 -2.04 -15.52 -18.94
C GLY A 152 -2.82 -14.22 -18.88
N LEU A 153 -3.15 -13.80 -17.67
CA LEU A 153 -3.86 -12.57 -17.35
C LEU A 153 -3.07 -11.78 -16.30
N LEU A 154 -2.86 -10.48 -16.55
CA LEU A 154 -2.38 -9.53 -15.54
C LEU A 154 -3.55 -8.64 -15.12
N LEU A 155 -4.11 -8.88 -13.94
CA LEU A 155 -5.23 -8.13 -13.40
C LEU A 155 -4.69 -6.99 -12.54
N ASP A 156 -4.79 -5.75 -13.02
CA ASP A 156 -4.47 -4.56 -12.22
C ASP A 156 -5.72 -4.12 -11.46
N ILE A 157 -5.55 -3.82 -10.16
CA ILE A 157 -6.59 -3.29 -9.29
C ILE A 157 -6.10 -1.95 -8.76
N ALA A 158 -6.83 -0.89 -9.08
CA ALA A 158 -6.53 0.49 -8.69
C ALA A 158 -7.63 1.03 -7.78
N ALA A 159 -7.30 1.38 -6.54
CA ALA A 159 -8.26 1.99 -5.62
C ALA A 159 -7.81 3.39 -5.19
N GLN A 160 -8.75 4.32 -5.14
CA GLN A 160 -8.46 5.69 -4.76
C GLN A 160 -8.02 5.72 -3.29
N HIS A 161 -6.81 6.24 -3.05
CA HIS A 161 -6.08 6.00 -1.81
C HIS A 161 -6.69 6.70 -0.59
N ASN A 162 -7.41 7.83 -0.76
CA ASN A 162 -8.18 8.46 0.32
C ASN A 162 -9.32 7.54 0.80
N ILE A 163 -9.99 6.84 -0.13
CA ILE A 163 -11.21 6.08 0.18
C ILE A 163 -10.92 4.63 0.59
N MET A 164 -9.96 3.98 -0.07
CA MET A 164 -9.68 2.55 0.07
C MET A 164 -8.16 2.29 -0.07
N PRO A 165 -7.39 2.25 1.03
CA PRO A 165 -5.98 1.91 0.98
C PRO A 165 -5.78 0.40 0.77
N GLY A 166 -4.52 -0.06 0.69
CA GLY A 166 -4.17 -1.45 0.38
C GLY A 166 -4.92 -2.54 1.17
N GLY A 167 -5.17 -2.34 2.47
CA GLY A 167 -5.97 -3.29 3.27
C GLY A 167 -7.41 -3.45 2.77
N GLY A 168 -8.03 -2.37 2.31
CA GLY A 168 -9.35 -2.41 1.67
C GLY A 168 -9.33 -3.11 0.32
N ILE A 169 -8.27 -2.92 -0.47
CA ILE A 169 -8.08 -3.66 -1.74
C ILE A 169 -7.98 -5.16 -1.48
N LEU A 170 -7.23 -5.59 -0.46
CA LEU A 170 -7.10 -7.00 -0.09
C LEU A 170 -8.46 -7.61 0.30
N GLN A 171 -9.28 -6.88 1.06
CA GLN A 171 -10.63 -7.34 1.40
C GLN A 171 -11.54 -7.40 0.17
N PHE A 172 -11.48 -6.40 -0.73
CA PHE A 172 -12.20 -6.45 -2.00
C PHE A 172 -11.80 -7.69 -2.82
N LEU A 173 -10.50 -8.00 -2.92
CA LEU A 173 -10.01 -9.18 -3.63
C LEU A 173 -10.51 -10.49 -3.01
N ALA A 174 -10.60 -10.57 -1.68
CA ALA A 174 -11.19 -11.72 -1.00
C ALA A 174 -12.68 -11.90 -1.37
N LEU A 175 -13.44 -10.81 -1.40
CA LEU A 175 -14.86 -10.81 -1.81
C LEU A 175 -15.04 -11.16 -3.29
N LEU A 176 -14.21 -10.59 -4.16
CA LEU A 176 -14.20 -10.89 -5.59
C LEU A 176 -13.93 -12.38 -5.82
N ALA A 177 -12.90 -12.92 -5.17
CA ALA A 177 -12.57 -14.35 -5.26
C ALA A 177 -13.71 -15.23 -4.74
N LYS A 178 -14.35 -14.84 -3.64
CA LYS A 178 -15.51 -15.53 -3.04
C LYS A 178 -16.66 -15.67 -4.04
N VAL A 179 -17.07 -14.55 -4.63
CA VAL A 179 -18.15 -14.54 -5.64
C VAL A 179 -17.75 -15.32 -6.89
N MET A 180 -16.49 -15.22 -7.35
CA MET A 180 -16.00 -16.01 -8.49
C MET A 180 -16.02 -17.53 -8.24
N ARG A 181 -16.02 -17.98 -6.98
CA ARG A 181 -16.21 -19.40 -6.60
C ARG A 181 -17.68 -19.80 -6.45
N GLY A 182 -18.62 -18.89 -6.68
CA GLY A 182 -20.05 -19.11 -6.47
C GLY A 182 -20.47 -19.06 -5.00
N GLU A 183 -19.62 -18.56 -4.11
CA GLU A 183 -19.94 -18.37 -2.69
C GLU A 183 -20.67 -17.05 -2.48
N SER A 184 -21.63 -17.02 -1.54
CA SER A 184 -22.35 -15.80 -1.19
C SER A 184 -21.54 -14.90 -0.25
N ILE A 185 -21.66 -13.59 -0.42
CA ILE A 185 -21.18 -12.60 0.55
C ILE A 185 -22.07 -12.67 1.80
N THR A 186 -21.47 -12.81 2.97
CA THR A 186 -22.15 -12.98 4.25
C THR A 186 -22.74 -11.67 4.73
N SER A 187 -23.77 -11.75 5.60
CA SER A 187 -24.37 -10.55 6.19
C SER A 187 -23.35 -9.70 6.97
N PHE A 188 -22.38 -10.33 7.62
CA PHE A 188 -21.32 -9.62 8.35
C PHE A 188 -20.38 -8.86 7.41
N GLU A 189 -19.94 -9.48 6.31
CA GLU A 189 -19.14 -8.80 5.27
C GLU A 189 -19.89 -7.62 4.65
N ILE A 190 -21.20 -7.77 4.39
CA ILE A 190 -22.06 -6.71 3.87
C ILE A 190 -22.14 -5.53 4.84
N GLU A 191 -22.39 -5.82 6.13
CA GLU A 191 -22.48 -4.81 7.18
C GLU A 191 -21.14 -4.06 7.34
N GLN A 192 -20.03 -4.79 7.49
CA GLN A 192 -18.73 -4.16 7.74
C GLN A 192 -18.15 -3.45 6.51
N GLY A 193 -18.38 -3.99 5.30
CA GLY A 193 -17.95 -3.35 4.06
C GLY A 193 -18.77 -2.11 3.69
N ASN A 194 -19.99 -1.96 4.24
CA ASN A 194 -20.83 -0.77 4.10
C ASN A 194 -20.95 0.08 5.38
N ARG A 195 -20.07 -0.16 6.37
CA ARG A 195 -20.11 0.51 7.66
C ARG A 195 -20.04 2.03 7.52
N ASP A 196 -20.88 2.75 8.28
CA ASP A 196 -20.87 4.21 8.35
C ASP A 196 -19.54 4.71 8.94
N ARG A 197 -18.85 5.55 8.17
CA ARG A 197 -17.49 6.01 8.47
C ARG A 197 -17.46 7.32 9.27
N ARG A 198 -18.57 8.08 9.30
CA ARG A 198 -18.59 9.47 9.80
C ARG A 198 -18.19 9.60 11.27
N ASN A 199 -18.52 8.60 12.08
CA ASN A 199 -18.23 8.58 13.52
C ASN A 199 -17.55 7.28 13.96
N MET A 200 -16.86 6.61 13.04
CA MET A 200 -16.25 5.31 13.30
C MET A 200 -15.14 5.38 14.35
N ILE A 201 -14.47 6.54 14.48
CA ILE A 201 -13.46 6.80 15.50
C ILE A 201 -13.95 7.95 16.37
N LYS A 202 -14.04 7.69 17.67
CA LYS A 202 -14.41 8.72 18.65
C LYS A 202 -13.28 9.74 18.78
N LEU A 203 -13.56 11.00 18.48
CA LEU A 203 -12.62 12.12 18.68
C LEU A 203 -12.30 12.34 20.17
N LEU A 204 -11.20 13.04 20.44
CA LEU A 204 -10.86 13.48 21.80
C LEU A 204 -11.83 14.59 22.26
N GLY A 205 -12.35 14.47 23.48
CA GLY A 205 -13.20 15.49 24.09
C GLY A 205 -12.44 16.75 24.52
N PRO A 206 -13.14 17.83 24.93
CA PRO A 206 -12.54 19.11 25.33
C PRO A 206 -11.53 19.05 26.50
N GLY A 207 -11.52 17.98 27.30
CA GLY A 207 -10.59 17.78 28.42
C GLY A 207 -9.59 16.64 28.23
N GLU A 208 -9.61 15.95 27.08
CA GLU A 208 -8.65 14.90 26.76
C GLU A 208 -7.43 15.53 26.06
N SER A 209 -6.23 15.35 26.61
CA SER A 209 -4.98 15.78 25.96
C SER A 209 -4.66 14.91 24.75
N SER A 210 -4.11 15.50 23.69
CA SER A 210 -3.53 14.74 22.57
C SER A 210 -2.09 14.35 22.86
N ILE A 211 -1.60 13.28 22.22
CA ILE A 211 -0.16 13.01 22.14
C ILE A 211 0.56 14.09 21.30
N ASP A 212 1.89 14.12 21.36
CA ASP A 212 2.68 14.93 20.44
C ASP A 212 2.60 14.36 19.01
N LEU A 213 2.00 15.15 18.12
CA LEU A 213 1.81 14.85 16.70
C LEU A 213 2.68 15.75 15.81
N SER A 214 3.65 16.47 16.37
CA SER A 214 4.58 17.35 15.63
C SER A 214 5.26 16.65 14.45
N ARG A 215 5.56 15.35 14.60
CA ARG A 215 6.11 14.46 13.57
C ARG A 215 5.23 14.24 12.33
N TYR A 216 3.97 14.64 12.35
CA TYR A 216 3.09 14.64 11.17
C TYR A 216 3.06 15.99 10.45
N HIS A 217 3.56 17.05 11.09
CA HIS A 217 3.51 18.39 10.52
C HIS A 217 4.55 18.59 9.42
N ARG A 218 4.17 19.46 8.49
CA ARG A 218 4.99 19.94 7.38
C ARG A 218 4.55 21.37 7.01
N PRO A 219 5.36 22.13 6.28
CA PRO A 219 4.91 23.39 5.70
C PRO A 219 3.63 23.21 4.86
N SER A 220 2.74 24.20 4.95
CA SER A 220 1.50 24.23 4.16
C SER A 220 1.81 24.16 2.67
N LEU A 221 0.97 23.43 1.93
CA LEU A 221 0.96 23.41 0.47
C LEU A 221 -0.34 23.98 -0.10
N LEU A 222 -1.11 24.76 0.67
CA LEU A 222 -2.25 25.48 0.10
C LEU A 222 -1.78 26.44 -0.99
N GLY A 223 -2.56 26.54 -2.05
CA GLY A 223 -2.23 27.35 -3.23
C GLY A 223 -1.08 26.81 -4.09
N ILE A 224 -0.31 25.83 -3.61
CA ILE A 224 0.72 25.15 -4.41
C ILE A 224 0.02 24.07 -5.24
N PRO A 225 0.07 24.12 -6.58
CA PRO A 225 -0.44 23.04 -7.42
C PRO A 225 0.31 21.76 -7.09
N ILE A 226 -0.38 20.63 -6.90
CA ILE A 226 0.32 19.35 -6.90
C ILE A 226 0.81 19.14 -8.33
N PRO A 227 2.12 18.96 -8.57
CA PRO A 227 2.59 18.60 -9.89
C PRO A 227 1.85 17.33 -10.33
N ALA A 228 1.17 17.41 -11.48
CA ALA A 228 0.46 16.25 -12.03
C ALA A 228 1.42 15.07 -12.29
N VAL A 229 2.73 15.36 -12.43
CA VAL A 229 3.82 14.41 -12.58
C VAL A 229 4.99 14.90 -11.71
N PRO A 230 5.31 14.24 -10.59
CA PRO A 230 6.53 14.53 -9.83
C PRO A 230 7.78 14.27 -10.69
N ALA A 231 8.86 15.03 -10.47
CA ALA A 231 10.13 14.75 -11.15
C ALA A 231 10.58 13.32 -10.82
N PRO A 232 10.85 12.46 -11.83
CA PRO A 232 11.25 11.09 -11.58
C PRO A 232 12.67 11.08 -11.01
N ASN A 233 12.77 10.85 -9.70
CA ASN A 233 14.04 10.67 -9.03
C ASN A 233 14.13 9.23 -8.54
N GLY A 234 15.15 8.52 -9.02
CA GLY A 234 15.47 7.16 -8.59
C GLY A 234 14.86 6.04 -9.43
N LYS A 235 15.05 4.81 -8.96
CA LYS A 235 14.63 3.57 -9.64
C LYS A 235 13.98 2.63 -8.64
N TRP A 236 12.92 1.98 -9.09
CA TRP A 236 12.32 0.84 -8.40
C TRP A 236 13.16 -0.42 -8.63
N CYS A 237 13.33 -1.24 -7.60
CA CYS A 237 14.06 -2.49 -7.67
C CYS A 237 13.52 -3.51 -6.65
N THR A 238 13.32 -4.72 -7.13
CA THR A 238 12.75 -5.85 -6.41
C THR A 238 13.87 -6.80 -6.02
N PHE A 239 13.89 -7.13 -4.73
CA PHE A 239 14.81 -8.08 -4.12
C PHE A 239 14.01 -9.19 -3.45
N ARG A 240 14.45 -10.43 -3.62
CA ARG A 240 13.82 -11.61 -3.05
C ARG A 240 14.62 -12.14 -1.89
N PHE A 241 13.94 -12.43 -0.79
CA PHE A 241 14.48 -13.17 0.34
C PHE A 241 13.92 -14.60 0.31
N THR A 242 14.79 -15.59 0.23
CA THR A 242 14.37 -17.00 0.28
C THR A 242 13.97 -17.40 1.70
N PRO A 243 13.17 -18.47 1.89
CA PRO A 243 12.82 -18.98 3.22
C PRO A 243 14.05 -19.18 4.12
N GLU A 244 15.13 -19.73 3.58
CA GLU A 244 16.37 -20.02 4.30
C GLU A 244 17.05 -18.73 4.76
N LYS A 245 17.11 -17.72 3.89
CA LYS A 245 17.69 -16.40 4.21
C LYS A 245 16.84 -15.65 5.22
N MET A 246 15.51 -15.77 5.15
CA MET A 246 14.60 -15.21 6.14
C MET A 246 14.76 -15.88 7.51
N ILE A 247 14.93 -17.20 7.57
CA ILE A 247 15.21 -17.93 8.82
C ILE A 247 16.56 -17.49 9.40
N ALA A 248 17.60 -17.39 8.58
CA ALA A 248 18.92 -16.95 9.01
C ALA A 248 18.91 -15.52 9.56
N LEU A 249 18.30 -14.57 8.85
CA LEU A 249 18.10 -13.20 9.35
C LEU A 249 17.32 -13.19 10.65
N LYS A 250 16.28 -14.02 10.74
CA LYS A 250 15.46 -14.11 11.95
C LYS A 250 16.25 -14.61 13.13
N ALA A 251 17.08 -15.64 12.96
CA ALA A 251 17.95 -16.16 13.99
C ALA A 251 18.94 -15.08 14.48
N LEU A 252 19.60 -14.38 13.55
CA LEU A 252 20.53 -13.28 13.87
C LEU A 252 19.86 -12.16 14.68
N ALA A 253 18.62 -11.82 14.33
CA ALA A 253 17.87 -10.77 15.01
C ALA A 253 17.19 -11.23 16.31
N SER A 254 17.26 -12.52 16.69
CA SER A 254 16.49 -13.06 17.83
C SER A 254 17.31 -13.29 19.10
N ASP A 255 18.56 -12.83 19.14
CA ASP A 255 19.35 -12.82 20.37
C ASP A 255 18.76 -11.81 21.36
N SER A 256 17.92 -12.32 22.27
CA SER A 256 17.22 -11.52 23.27
C SER A 256 18.15 -10.82 24.27
N SER A 257 19.42 -11.25 24.41
CA SER A 257 20.39 -10.54 25.26
C SER A 257 20.71 -9.13 24.73
N ASN A 258 20.47 -8.90 23.44
CA ASN A 258 20.66 -7.63 22.75
C ASN A 258 19.35 -6.82 22.59
N PHE A 259 18.23 -7.28 23.13
CA PHE A 259 16.96 -6.55 23.05
C PHE A 259 16.93 -5.36 24.00
N VAL A 260 16.28 -4.29 23.57
CA VAL A 260 15.97 -3.17 24.46
C VAL A 260 14.97 -3.58 25.54
N ASN A 261 15.08 -2.95 26.70
CA ASN A 261 14.22 -3.25 27.85
C ASN A 261 12.72 -3.15 27.50
N GLY A 262 11.96 -4.12 27.97
CA GLY A 262 10.52 -4.27 27.72
C GLY A 262 10.16 -5.13 26.52
N ILE A 263 11.14 -5.57 25.71
CA ILE A 263 10.89 -6.38 24.51
C ILE A 263 11.39 -7.80 24.72
N THR A 264 10.50 -8.77 24.48
CA THR A 264 10.77 -10.21 24.61
C THR A 264 10.64 -10.96 23.28
N PHE A 265 10.03 -10.32 22.28
CA PHE A 265 9.77 -10.91 20.97
C PHE A 265 9.83 -9.85 19.88
N ILE A 266 10.34 -10.26 18.72
CA ILE A 266 10.23 -9.52 17.46
C ILE A 266 9.62 -10.45 16.40
N SER A 267 8.92 -9.90 15.41
CA SER A 267 8.37 -10.65 14.27
C SER A 267 9.37 -10.77 13.11
N SER A 268 9.08 -11.59 12.10
CA SER A 268 9.86 -11.59 10.85
C SER A 268 9.78 -10.26 10.11
N ASN A 269 8.66 -9.53 10.25
CA ASN A 269 8.50 -8.21 9.65
C ASN A 269 9.44 -7.19 10.31
N ASP A 270 9.58 -7.22 11.64
CA ASP A 270 10.52 -6.33 12.36
C ASP A 270 11.97 -6.66 11.99
N THR A 271 12.31 -7.95 11.89
CA THR A 271 13.63 -8.40 11.44
C THR A 271 13.97 -7.84 10.06
N LEU A 272 13.08 -8.05 9.09
CA LEU A 272 13.34 -7.66 7.71
C LEU A 272 13.35 -6.15 7.53
N THR A 273 12.44 -5.43 8.19
CA THR A 273 12.43 -3.95 8.13
C THR A 273 13.66 -3.34 8.80
N ALA A 274 14.12 -3.89 9.93
CA ALA A 274 15.37 -3.48 10.55
C ALA A 274 16.59 -3.76 9.67
N PHE A 275 16.65 -4.93 9.03
CA PHE A 275 17.74 -5.28 8.12
C PHE A 275 17.79 -4.33 6.91
N VAL A 276 16.64 -4.09 6.27
CA VAL A 276 16.54 -3.17 5.13
C VAL A 276 16.94 -1.75 5.53
N TRP A 277 16.43 -1.24 6.66
CA TRP A 277 16.79 0.08 7.15
C TRP A 277 18.28 0.19 7.43
N LYS A 278 18.86 -0.83 8.06
CA LYS A 278 20.28 -0.92 8.35
C LYS A 278 21.14 -0.86 7.09
N ARG A 279 20.86 -1.69 6.08
CA ARG A 279 21.68 -1.73 4.85
C ARG A 279 21.52 -0.47 4.00
N ILE A 280 20.31 0.08 3.87
CA ILE A 280 20.09 1.38 3.21
C ILE A 280 20.80 2.51 3.97
N THR A 281 20.84 2.46 5.29
CA THR A 281 21.56 3.47 6.08
C THR A 281 23.07 3.34 5.91
N ALA A 282 23.61 2.11 5.92
CA ALA A 282 25.03 1.85 5.76
C ALA A 282 25.61 2.42 4.46
N ILE A 283 24.90 2.24 3.34
CA ILE A 283 25.33 2.79 2.04
C ILE A 283 25.22 4.32 1.98
N ARG A 284 24.17 4.90 2.58
CA ARG A 284 23.97 6.36 2.65
C ARG A 284 24.99 7.04 3.55
N LEU A 285 25.37 6.40 4.66
CA LEU A 285 26.43 6.88 5.56
C LEU A 285 27.76 7.06 4.83
N ARG A 286 28.14 6.09 3.98
CA ARG A 286 29.36 6.17 3.15
C ARG A 286 29.33 7.34 2.16
N ARG A 287 28.15 7.64 1.61
CA ARG A 287 27.95 8.72 0.61
C ARG A 287 27.92 10.10 1.25
N LEU A 288 27.15 10.27 2.34
CA LEU A 288 26.92 11.57 2.97
C LEU A 288 28.09 12.05 3.84
N ALA A 289 28.88 11.12 4.39
CA ALA A 289 29.99 11.41 5.30
C ALA A 289 29.60 12.27 6.52
N ASP A 290 28.32 12.24 6.92
CA ASP A 290 27.78 12.85 8.13
C ASP A 290 27.22 11.75 9.04
N ASN A 291 28.02 11.34 10.02
CA ASN A 291 27.66 10.29 10.97
C ASN A 291 26.45 10.66 11.86
N GLN A 292 26.23 11.96 12.09
CA GLN A 292 25.21 12.46 13.00
C GLN A 292 23.91 12.83 12.30
N ALA A 293 23.88 12.79 10.95
CA ALA A 293 22.63 12.91 10.20
C ALA A 293 21.60 11.90 10.70
N MET A 294 20.36 12.35 10.86
CA MET A 294 19.27 11.50 11.33
C MET A 294 18.63 10.76 10.15
N SER A 295 18.38 9.46 10.32
CA SER A 295 17.54 8.66 9.46
C SER A 295 16.24 8.34 10.18
N LYS A 296 15.13 8.52 9.48
CA LYS A 296 13.79 8.16 9.95
C LYS A 296 13.21 7.03 9.13
N PHE A 297 12.79 5.97 9.82
CA PHE A 297 11.99 4.89 9.27
C PHE A 297 10.53 5.07 9.67
N VAL A 298 9.68 5.31 8.68
CA VAL A 298 8.22 5.48 8.84
C VAL A 298 7.55 4.18 8.43
N ARG A 299 6.83 3.54 9.35
CA ARG A 299 6.11 2.30 9.07
C ARG A 299 4.62 2.55 9.03
N ALA A 300 3.96 2.22 7.92
CA ALA A 300 2.51 2.15 7.83
C ALA A 300 1.98 0.95 8.63
N VAL A 301 0.94 1.19 9.43
CA VAL A 301 0.34 0.20 10.32
C VAL A 301 -1.17 0.19 10.10
N ASP A 302 -1.73 -1.00 9.88
CA ASP A 302 -3.17 -1.21 9.92
C ASP A 302 -3.66 -1.14 11.38
N VAL A 303 -4.48 -0.15 11.70
CA VAL A 303 -4.98 0.07 13.07
C VAL A 303 -6.38 -0.49 13.29
N ARG A 304 -6.93 -1.28 12.36
CA ARG A 304 -8.22 -1.96 12.52
C ARG A 304 -8.30 -2.72 13.84
N SER A 305 -7.34 -3.61 14.10
CA SER A 305 -7.30 -4.41 15.33
C SER A 305 -7.14 -3.53 16.59
N THR A 306 -6.36 -2.45 16.51
CA THR A 306 -6.17 -1.48 17.61
C THR A 306 -7.48 -0.78 17.97
N MET A 307 -8.34 -0.54 16.98
CA MET A 307 -9.61 0.16 17.15
C MET A 307 -10.83 -0.79 17.26
N GLY A 308 -10.61 -2.11 17.32
CA GLY A 308 -11.70 -3.09 17.34
C GLY A 308 -12.55 -3.11 16.06
N ILE A 309 -11.96 -2.75 14.93
CA ILE A 309 -12.62 -2.71 13.62
C ILE A 309 -12.30 -4.01 12.86
N PRO A 310 -13.30 -4.72 12.31
CA PRO A 310 -13.07 -5.96 11.57
C PRO A 310 -12.29 -5.76 10.27
N ILE A 311 -11.64 -6.82 9.78
CA ILE A 311 -10.84 -6.81 8.54
C ILE A 311 -11.71 -6.58 7.29
N GLU A 312 -13.00 -6.91 7.38
CA GLU A 312 -14.03 -6.71 6.37
C GLU A 312 -14.29 -5.22 6.10
N TYR A 313 -13.90 -4.32 7.00
CA TYR A 313 -13.97 -2.89 6.76
C TYR A 313 -12.96 -2.48 5.68
N MET A 314 -13.48 -1.99 4.55
CA MET A 314 -12.67 -1.64 3.38
C MET A 314 -12.11 -0.21 3.36
N GLY A 315 -12.53 0.67 4.26
CA GLY A 315 -12.10 2.07 4.23
C GLY A 315 -10.74 2.33 4.89
N HIS A 316 -10.40 3.62 5.03
CA HIS A 316 -9.09 4.04 5.52
C HIS A 316 -8.88 3.78 7.03
N MET A 317 -7.86 2.98 7.39
CA MET A 317 -7.45 2.64 8.77
C MET A 317 -5.92 2.49 8.86
N VAL A 318 -5.19 3.47 8.33
CA VAL A 318 -3.72 3.46 8.37
C VAL A 318 -3.21 4.55 9.31
N TYR A 319 -2.29 4.17 10.17
CA TYR A 319 -1.51 5.05 11.02
C TYR A 319 -0.01 4.84 10.74
N ASN A 320 0.87 5.68 11.31
CA ASN A 320 2.31 5.48 11.21
C ASN A 320 2.98 5.41 12.58
N THR A 321 3.95 4.51 12.69
CA THR A 321 4.97 4.55 13.75
C THR A 321 6.31 4.95 13.15
N TYR A 322 7.19 5.44 14.01
CA TYR A 322 8.43 6.09 13.61
C TYR A 322 9.60 5.53 14.40
N SER A 323 10.72 5.30 13.72
CA SER A 323 12.01 5.09 14.36
C SER A 323 12.99 6.09 13.79
N THR A 324 13.60 6.91 14.64
CA THR A 324 14.54 7.95 14.21
C THR A 324 15.82 7.85 15.03
N LEU A 325 16.92 7.58 14.35
CA LEU A 325 18.25 7.34 14.92
C LEU A 325 19.30 7.99 14.00
N SER A 326 20.50 8.27 14.50
CA SER A 326 21.58 8.74 13.62
C SER A 326 22.01 7.64 12.66
N LEU A 327 22.55 8.01 11.49
CA LEU A 327 23.07 7.05 10.52
C LEU A 327 24.09 6.10 11.14
N GLU A 328 25.00 6.64 11.96
CA GLU A 328 25.98 5.86 12.72
C GLU A 328 25.32 4.87 13.70
N THR A 329 24.30 5.30 14.44
CA THR A 329 23.60 4.41 15.39
C THR A 329 22.94 3.24 14.67
N VAL A 330 22.28 3.49 13.53
CA VAL A 330 21.62 2.44 12.75
C VAL A 330 22.65 1.47 12.14
N ASP A 331 23.75 2.01 11.59
CA ASP A 331 24.81 1.21 10.97
C ASP A 331 25.60 0.36 11.98
N GLN A 332 25.78 0.83 13.22
CA GLN A 332 26.57 0.12 14.24
C GLN A 332 25.74 -0.79 15.15
N ALA A 333 24.42 -0.55 15.31
CA ALA A 333 23.59 -1.36 16.20
C ALA A 333 23.50 -2.84 15.75
N PRO A 334 23.57 -3.82 16.68
CA PRO A 334 23.21 -5.20 16.36
C PRO A 334 21.80 -5.29 15.76
N LEU A 335 21.59 -6.20 14.81
CA LEU A 335 20.28 -6.34 14.15
C LEU A 335 19.15 -6.64 15.16
N ALA A 336 19.44 -7.44 16.18
CA ALA A 336 18.53 -7.73 17.29
C ALA A 336 18.11 -6.46 18.05
N THR A 337 19.08 -5.61 18.39
CA THR A 337 18.82 -4.32 19.04
C THR A 337 17.95 -3.43 18.17
N LEU A 338 18.31 -3.24 16.89
CA LEU A 338 17.56 -2.38 15.98
C LEU A 338 16.11 -2.86 15.77
N ALA A 339 15.91 -4.17 15.55
CA ALA A 339 14.59 -4.76 15.42
C ALA A 339 13.76 -4.60 16.71
N SER A 340 14.38 -4.75 17.88
CA SER A 340 13.71 -4.56 19.17
C SER A 340 13.32 -3.09 19.43
N VAL A 341 14.16 -2.12 19.03
CA VAL A 341 13.81 -0.68 19.07
C VAL A 341 12.58 -0.40 18.21
N MET A 342 12.58 -0.88 16.96
CA MET A 342 11.43 -0.68 16.06
C MET A 342 10.16 -1.34 16.59
N ARG A 343 10.27 -2.51 17.22
CA ARG A 343 9.15 -3.18 17.88
C ARG A 343 8.66 -2.39 19.10
N LYS A 344 9.57 -1.86 19.92
CA LYS A 344 9.22 -1.01 21.06
C LYS A 344 8.44 0.22 20.61
N ASN A 345 8.95 0.95 19.63
CA ASN A 345 8.27 2.12 19.08
C ASN A 345 6.88 1.78 18.55
N LEU A 346 6.72 0.64 17.87
CA LEU A 346 5.41 0.17 17.41
C LEU A 346 4.42 -0.05 18.57
N LEU A 347 4.87 -0.69 19.66
CA LEU A 347 4.01 -0.98 20.82
C LEU A 347 3.64 0.29 21.61
N GLU A 348 4.55 1.26 21.68
CA GLU A 348 4.32 2.52 22.39
C GLU A 348 3.51 3.53 21.55
N ASP A 349 3.75 3.61 20.25
CA ASP A 349 3.11 4.58 19.34
C ASP A 349 1.71 4.15 18.88
N VAL A 350 1.44 2.84 18.78
CA VAL A 350 0.20 2.33 18.17
C VAL A 350 -0.74 1.80 19.24
N ASN A 351 -1.59 2.71 19.72
CA ASN A 351 -2.66 2.44 20.67
C ASN A 351 -3.90 3.29 20.34
N GLU A 352 -5.02 2.99 20.99
CA GLU A 352 -6.28 3.68 20.77
C GLU A 352 -6.16 5.21 20.95
N HIS A 353 -5.44 5.65 21.99
CA HIS A 353 -5.30 7.06 22.30
C HIS A 353 -4.50 7.82 21.24
N ALA A 354 -3.43 7.22 20.70
CA ALA A 354 -2.66 7.78 19.60
C ALA A 354 -3.49 7.91 18.31
N VAL A 355 -4.25 6.88 17.97
CA VAL A 355 -5.16 6.90 16.82
C VAL A 355 -6.22 7.98 16.97
N ARG A 356 -6.89 8.05 18.13
CA ARG A 356 -7.91 9.09 18.42
C ARG A 356 -7.31 10.49 18.36
N SER A 357 -6.08 10.67 18.86
CA SER A 357 -5.36 11.94 18.79
C SER A 357 -5.15 12.38 17.34
N PHE A 358 -4.67 11.47 16.48
CA PHE A 358 -4.41 11.78 15.07
C PHE A 358 -5.67 12.07 14.26
N VAL A 359 -6.74 11.29 14.45
CA VAL A 359 -8.02 11.58 13.78
C VAL A 359 -8.60 12.92 14.27
N THR A 360 -8.44 13.25 15.55
CA THR A 360 -8.85 14.55 16.08
C THR A 360 -8.04 15.70 15.50
N LEU A 361 -6.73 15.52 15.28
CA LEU A 361 -5.91 16.49 14.57
C LEU A 361 -6.45 16.72 13.15
N LEU A 362 -6.68 15.66 12.38
CA LEU A 362 -7.23 15.76 11.03
C LEU A 362 -8.57 16.49 11.01
N ASP A 363 -9.49 16.14 11.91
CA ASP A 363 -10.81 16.76 12.02
C ASP A 363 -10.71 18.27 12.28
N ARG A 364 -9.87 18.67 13.25
CA ARG A 364 -9.73 20.05 13.70
C ARG A 364 -8.80 20.90 12.82
N THR A 365 -8.15 20.32 11.82
CA THR A 365 -7.26 21.05 10.91
C THR A 365 -7.96 21.31 9.56
N PRO A 366 -8.34 22.57 9.25
CA PRO A 366 -8.91 22.91 7.94
C PRO A 366 -7.92 22.72 6.79
N ASP A 367 -6.67 23.13 6.99
CA ASP A 367 -5.57 22.93 6.05
C ASP A 367 -4.82 21.62 6.34
N LYS A 368 -5.36 20.51 5.85
CA LYS A 368 -4.71 19.19 6.00
C LYS A 368 -3.47 19.04 5.12
N THR A 369 -3.10 20.02 4.30
CA THR A 369 -1.82 19.98 3.56
C THR A 369 -0.61 20.20 4.47
N THR A 370 -0.84 20.72 5.67
CA THR A 370 0.16 20.81 6.75
C THR A 370 0.42 19.49 7.45
N ILE A 371 -0.29 18.42 7.08
CA ILE A 371 -0.20 17.10 7.70
C ILE A 371 0.20 16.07 6.64
N MET A 372 1.16 15.22 6.96
CA MET A 372 1.59 14.13 6.08
C MET A 372 1.95 12.89 6.89
N TYR A 373 1.59 11.72 6.37
CA TYR A 373 2.16 10.46 6.82
C TYR A 373 3.68 10.50 6.68
N GLY A 374 4.39 10.35 7.80
CA GLY A 374 5.84 10.52 7.83
C GLY A 374 6.33 11.93 8.19
N GLY A 375 5.45 12.94 8.24
CA GLY A 375 5.87 14.35 8.28
C GLY A 375 6.72 14.72 7.08
N ASP A 376 7.58 15.74 7.19
CA ASP A 376 8.55 16.03 6.14
C ASP A 376 9.61 14.91 6.03
N MET A 377 9.86 14.41 4.83
CA MET A 377 10.69 13.22 4.59
C MET A 377 11.96 13.60 3.84
N ASN A 378 13.12 13.28 4.40
CA ASN A 378 14.40 13.50 3.73
C ASN A 378 14.68 12.36 2.73
N PRO A 379 14.72 12.62 1.40
CA PRO A 379 14.98 11.59 0.41
C PRO A 379 16.37 10.97 0.49
N ASP A 380 17.33 11.65 1.12
CA ASP A 380 18.71 11.17 1.28
C ASP A 380 18.92 10.25 2.48
N THR A 381 18.05 10.31 3.49
CA THR A 381 18.25 9.56 4.74
C THR A 381 17.07 8.69 5.14
N ASP A 382 15.84 9.06 4.78
CA ASP A 382 14.64 8.44 5.32
C ASP A 382 14.10 7.29 4.46
N VAL A 383 13.27 6.44 5.10
CA VAL A 383 12.58 5.31 4.47
C VAL A 383 11.13 5.28 4.95
N ALA A 384 10.18 5.30 4.01
CA ALA A 384 8.77 5.04 4.23
C ALA A 384 8.44 3.61 3.77
N PHE A 385 7.95 2.81 4.71
CA PHE A 385 7.73 1.39 4.54
C PHE A 385 6.25 1.02 4.68
N THR A 386 5.76 0.22 3.74
CA THR A 386 4.44 -0.41 3.81
C THR A 386 4.56 -1.92 3.68
N SER A 387 3.79 -2.65 4.48
CA SER A 387 3.70 -4.10 4.37
C SER A 387 2.30 -4.53 4.00
N ILE A 388 2.23 -5.42 3.02
CA ILE A 388 1.03 -6.22 2.71
C ILE A 388 1.30 -7.71 2.97
N ALA A 389 2.38 -8.03 3.70
CA ALA A 389 2.87 -9.39 3.89
C ALA A 389 1.92 -10.29 4.70
N GLN A 390 0.98 -9.69 5.42
CA GLN A 390 -0.08 -10.37 6.17
C GLN A 390 -1.17 -10.98 5.28
N SER A 391 -1.22 -10.61 4.00
CA SER A 391 -2.21 -11.15 3.06
C SER A 391 -1.92 -12.61 2.74
N ASP A 392 -2.98 -13.42 2.63
CA ASP A 392 -2.90 -14.82 2.20
C ASP A 392 -3.28 -15.00 0.72
N ILE A 393 -3.13 -13.93 -0.09
CA ILE A 393 -3.65 -13.84 -1.46
C ILE A 393 -3.24 -15.01 -2.37
N TYR A 394 -2.03 -15.54 -2.21
CA TYR A 394 -1.55 -16.67 -3.01
C TYR A 394 -2.29 -17.98 -2.73
N ASN A 395 -2.95 -18.11 -1.58
CA ASN A 395 -3.77 -19.27 -1.25
C ASN A 395 -5.24 -19.11 -1.63
N VAL A 396 -5.66 -17.90 -2.05
CA VAL A 396 -7.03 -17.62 -2.46
C VAL A 396 -7.25 -18.01 -3.92
N SER A 397 -8.29 -18.79 -4.19
CA SER A 397 -8.69 -19.18 -5.56
C SER A 397 -9.77 -18.24 -6.12
N PHE A 398 -9.55 -17.71 -7.33
CA PHE A 398 -10.40 -16.78 -8.05
C PHE A 398 -11.26 -17.51 -9.10
N GLY A 399 -11.97 -18.55 -8.65
CA GLY A 399 -12.82 -19.36 -9.53
C GLY A 399 -12.03 -19.93 -10.71
N ILE A 400 -12.45 -19.59 -11.94
CA ILE A 400 -11.85 -20.12 -13.18
C ILE A 400 -10.40 -19.67 -13.38
N LEU A 401 -9.96 -18.58 -12.73
CA LEU A 401 -8.58 -18.11 -12.79
C LEU A 401 -7.63 -18.91 -11.88
N GLY A 402 -8.18 -19.73 -10.98
CA GLY A 402 -7.38 -20.44 -9.99
C GLY A 402 -6.66 -19.50 -9.02
N LYS A 403 -5.46 -19.88 -8.58
CA LYS A 403 -4.67 -19.12 -7.61
C LYS A 403 -3.72 -18.14 -8.33
N PRO A 404 -3.44 -16.96 -7.74
CA PRO A 404 -2.40 -16.07 -8.24
C PRO A 404 -1.04 -16.76 -8.31
N ALA A 405 -0.29 -16.51 -9.38
CA ALA A 405 1.11 -16.94 -9.50
C ALA A 405 2.08 -15.85 -9.03
N LEU A 406 1.69 -14.58 -9.13
CA LEU A 406 2.53 -13.44 -8.78
C LEU A 406 1.68 -12.24 -8.33
N LEU A 407 2.16 -11.49 -7.35
CA LEU A 407 1.67 -10.16 -7.00
C LEU A 407 2.80 -9.14 -7.10
N ARG A 408 2.54 -8.04 -7.82
CA ARG A 408 3.47 -6.93 -8.07
C ARG A 408 2.77 -5.58 -7.97
N ARG A 409 3.57 -4.53 -8.07
CA ARG A 409 3.12 -3.16 -8.36
C ARG A 409 3.68 -2.79 -9.74
N PRO A 410 2.89 -2.18 -10.65
CA PRO A 410 3.42 -1.65 -11.90
C PRO A 410 4.53 -0.60 -11.67
N ASN A 411 5.37 -0.37 -12.68
CA ASN A 411 6.54 0.51 -12.62
C ASN A 411 6.18 2.01 -12.73
N PHE A 412 5.31 2.49 -11.84
CA PHE A 412 4.94 3.91 -11.79
C PHE A 412 6.10 4.80 -11.34
N ILE A 413 5.90 6.12 -11.48
CA ILE A 413 6.87 7.16 -11.15
C ILE A 413 7.60 6.87 -9.81
N PRO A 414 8.95 6.94 -9.82
CA PRO A 414 9.79 6.74 -8.64
C PRO A 414 9.49 7.69 -7.46
N ARG A 415 9.71 7.17 -6.24
CA ARG A 415 9.75 7.94 -4.99
C ARG A 415 10.78 7.34 -4.05
N THR A 416 12.01 7.90 -4.04
CA THR A 416 13.24 7.38 -3.40
C THR A 416 13.21 7.05 -1.90
N THR A 417 12.11 7.37 -1.21
CA THR A 417 11.91 6.98 0.18
C THR A 417 11.11 5.69 0.33
N THR A 418 10.53 5.13 -0.73
CA THR A 418 9.44 4.15 -0.60
C THR A 418 9.93 2.71 -0.65
N ALA A 419 9.42 1.89 0.27
CA ALA A 419 9.67 0.47 0.37
C ALA A 419 8.35 -0.32 0.60
N ILE A 420 8.20 -1.46 -0.08
CA ILE A 420 7.01 -2.32 0.00
C ILE A 420 7.43 -3.77 0.22
N MET A 421 6.86 -4.42 1.23
CA MET A 421 7.00 -5.87 1.45
C MET A 421 5.74 -6.60 0.98
N PHE A 422 5.92 -7.53 0.04
CA PHE A 422 4.85 -8.36 -0.52
C PHE A 422 4.52 -9.58 0.35
N PRO A 423 3.37 -10.24 0.13
CA PRO A 423 3.02 -11.51 0.76
C PRO A 423 4.03 -12.60 0.43
N LYS A 424 4.15 -13.56 1.34
CA LYS A 424 4.94 -14.77 1.06
C LYS A 424 4.32 -15.52 -0.11
N THR A 425 5.14 -15.84 -1.09
CA THR A 425 4.75 -16.74 -2.19
C THR A 425 4.50 -18.16 -1.66
N LEU A 426 3.92 -19.03 -2.48
CA LEU A 426 3.62 -20.42 -2.09
C LEU A 426 4.87 -21.23 -1.74
N ASP A 427 6.02 -20.91 -2.34
CA ASP A 427 7.33 -21.48 -2.02
C ASP A 427 8.03 -20.77 -0.84
N GLY A 428 7.35 -19.83 -0.19
CA GLY A 428 7.79 -19.16 1.04
C GLY A 428 8.74 -17.98 0.84
N ASN A 429 9.06 -17.60 -0.41
CA ASN A 429 9.85 -16.42 -0.69
C ASN A 429 9.13 -15.13 -0.26
N THR A 430 9.89 -14.12 0.14
CA THR A 430 9.37 -12.77 0.42
C THR A 430 10.02 -11.78 -0.54
N ASP A 431 9.21 -11.15 -1.39
CA ASP A 431 9.68 -10.09 -2.30
C ASP A 431 9.57 -8.72 -1.61
N PHE A 432 10.60 -7.91 -1.79
CA PHE A 432 10.72 -6.59 -1.22
C PHE A 432 11.09 -5.59 -2.32
N LEU A 433 10.24 -4.59 -2.52
CA LEU A 433 10.41 -3.56 -3.53
C LEU A 433 10.89 -2.27 -2.87
N VAL A 434 12.03 -1.76 -3.30
CA VAL A 434 12.58 -0.46 -2.86
C VAL A 434 12.61 0.51 -4.02
N CYS A 435 12.39 1.79 -3.74
CA CYS A 435 12.75 2.87 -4.64
C CYS A 435 13.89 3.67 -4.01
N LEU A 436 15.01 3.78 -4.70
CA LEU A 436 16.20 4.51 -4.22
C LEU A 436 16.74 5.41 -5.34
N SER A 437 17.65 6.33 -5.04
CA SER A 437 18.44 6.99 -6.10
C SER A 437 19.24 5.93 -6.88
N GLU A 438 19.68 6.26 -8.10
CA GLU A 438 20.47 5.31 -8.88
C GLU A 438 21.77 4.94 -8.17
N GLU A 439 22.45 5.95 -7.61
CA GLU A 439 23.67 5.77 -6.81
C GLU A 439 23.44 4.89 -5.57
N ASP A 440 22.41 5.16 -4.77
CA ASP A 440 22.09 4.34 -3.60
C ASP A 440 21.75 2.89 -4.04
N LEU A 441 21.04 2.71 -5.16
CA LEU A 441 20.70 1.38 -5.64
C LEU A 441 21.94 0.59 -6.10
N GLU A 442 22.88 1.23 -6.79
CA GLU A 442 24.16 0.63 -7.19
C GLU A 442 24.98 0.21 -5.97
N GLN A 443 25.09 1.09 -4.97
CA GLN A 443 25.79 0.80 -3.72
C GLN A 443 25.12 -0.34 -2.95
N LEU A 444 23.79 -0.40 -2.91
CA LEU A 444 23.05 -1.47 -2.26
C LEU A 444 23.25 -2.82 -2.99
N LYS A 445 23.23 -2.82 -4.32
CA LYS A 445 23.54 -4.02 -5.13
C LYS A 445 24.98 -4.51 -4.91
N ALA A 446 25.92 -3.58 -4.71
CA ALA A 446 27.33 -3.90 -4.43
C ALA A 446 27.59 -4.28 -2.96
N ASP A 447 26.62 -4.08 -2.06
CA ASP A 447 26.80 -4.34 -0.63
C ASP A 447 26.85 -5.85 -0.33
N PRO A 448 27.96 -6.38 0.23
CA PRO A 448 28.13 -7.82 0.41
C PRO A 448 27.13 -8.44 1.39
N GLU A 449 26.75 -7.71 2.44
CA GLU A 449 25.79 -8.21 3.42
C GLU A 449 24.38 -8.25 2.83
N TRP A 450 23.98 -7.20 2.11
CA TRP A 450 22.72 -7.19 1.36
C TRP A 450 22.65 -8.36 0.36
N SER A 451 23.62 -8.44 -0.54
CA SER A 451 23.67 -9.45 -1.61
C SER A 451 23.80 -10.88 -1.09
N PHE A 452 24.30 -11.08 0.14
CA PHE A 452 24.28 -12.38 0.78
C PHE A 452 22.86 -12.86 1.14
N TYR A 453 21.95 -11.96 1.52
CA TYR A 453 20.59 -12.29 1.94
C TYR A 453 19.54 -12.15 0.84
N THR A 454 19.85 -11.44 -0.24
CA THR A 454 18.90 -11.15 -1.31
C THR A 454 19.28 -11.75 -2.65
N GLU A 455 18.28 -12.21 -3.39
CA GLU A 455 18.36 -12.39 -4.84
C GLU A 455 17.83 -11.13 -5.55
N LEU A 456 18.61 -10.57 -6.48
CA LEU A 456 18.15 -9.49 -7.36
C LEU A 456 17.21 -10.05 -8.43
N ILE A 457 15.96 -9.55 -8.46
CA ILE A 457 14.97 -9.92 -9.48
C ILE A 457 15.09 -9.03 -10.72
N ASP A 458 15.28 -7.72 -10.50
CA ASP A 458 15.45 -6.73 -11.57
C ASP A 458 16.89 -6.74 -12.12
N LYS A 459 17.25 -7.83 -12.80
CA LYS A 459 18.50 -7.95 -13.56
C LYS A 459 18.44 -7.06 -14.80
N ASP A 460 19.56 -6.49 -15.20
CA ASP A 460 19.66 -5.62 -16.38
C ASP A 460 19.30 -6.35 -17.68
#